data_AF-A0A813DTP1-F1
#
_entry.id   AF-A0A813DTP1-F1
#
_cell.length_a   1.000
_cell.length_b   1.000
_cell.length_c   1.000
_cell.angle_alpha   90.00
_cell.angle_beta   90.00
_cell.angle_gamma   90.00
#
_symmetry.space_group_name_H-M   'P 1'
#
loop_
_entity.id
_entity.type
_entity.pdbx_description
1 polymer ?
#
loop_
_entity_poly.entity_id
_entity_poly.type
_entity_poly.pdbx_seq_one_letter_code
_entity_poly.pdbx_strand_id
1 'polypeptide(L)'
;MSSDPVILACLGTVCHEDLQLFEQVTMVCDGQDGIECQLCIGKHFIFFISRGMDKLVKGAEKLSYLDIDKAISDTATNILFILELNRQRDATWTNGTRLMVQSEHRELLLERIGICWQAEVMYRNFEVRKFQQAKAAIATLLPGVQKMMHNSIDLLQVTPFKGYDKEDFVYRGYGFWLREGFKSVSGLKDGLFQNDLGWETSYDGEVVVVPAGMVIMVHVDDEQQIMEVDEGSTGMDDLRTVAMEYQRSLTQNLDQFYVVVSGPYMKRMNRNGGAAAWEGWEFFIRSKEFAFACVIFRRLYIPPLCTTSQDLAVVMRCPASELDQDACEVLLDECRFVADSMSSTCMSKNIYPIMLQARLDALQFTENGYRHTEGQLSLAPQIKQRAAVKFVKSIVQLLDEAGALQDETLINAEVFAGIPIMNDPIMVAQELLSDAEAMFGSSIGEGTREERRNAYYWRLSRYLAYCVDGGILGERFNLVLVVQAIGRGSMETDIILK
;
A
#
# COMPACT_ATOMS: atom_id res chain seq x y z
N MET A 1 -5.83 -7.10 -4.45
CA MET A 1 -6.75 -6.60 -5.47
C MET A 1 -6.43 -5.13 -5.66
N SER A 2 -6.48 -4.62 -6.88
CA SER A 2 -6.14 -3.23 -7.17
C SER A 2 -7.19 -2.59 -8.08
N SER A 3 -7.42 -1.29 -7.84
CA SER A 3 -8.29 -0.40 -8.61
C SER A 3 -7.50 0.67 -9.37
N ASP A 4 -6.21 0.42 -9.61
CA ASP A 4 -5.34 1.43 -10.21
C ASP A 4 -5.83 1.88 -11.60
N PRO A 5 -6.17 3.17 -11.79
CA PRO A 5 -6.88 3.63 -12.98
C PRO A 5 -6.03 3.53 -14.24
N VAL A 6 -4.71 3.68 -14.14
CA VAL A 6 -3.81 3.59 -15.30
C VAL A 6 -3.74 2.16 -15.78
N ILE A 7 -3.59 1.22 -14.85
CA ILE A 7 -3.52 -0.21 -15.19
C ILE A 7 -4.87 -0.69 -15.70
N LEU A 8 -5.98 -0.30 -15.06
CA LEU A 8 -7.32 -0.63 -15.52
C LEU A 8 -7.60 -0.10 -16.93
N ALA A 9 -7.15 1.11 -17.26
CA ALA A 9 -7.27 1.65 -18.61
C ALA A 9 -6.47 0.81 -19.63
N CYS A 10 -5.23 0.43 -19.30
CA CYS A 10 -4.42 -0.44 -20.14
C CYS A 10 -5.07 -1.81 -20.36
N LEU A 11 -5.50 -2.47 -19.28
CA LEU A 11 -6.19 -3.77 -19.36
C LEU A 11 -7.54 -3.63 -20.08
N GLY A 12 -8.22 -2.50 -19.92
CA GLY A 12 -9.47 -2.20 -20.62
C GLY A 12 -9.31 -2.14 -22.14
N THR A 13 -8.13 -1.73 -22.65
CA THR A 13 -7.85 -1.82 -24.09
C THR A 13 -7.79 -3.26 -24.60
N VAL A 14 -7.32 -4.20 -23.77
CA VAL A 14 -7.26 -5.64 -24.09
C VAL A 14 -8.64 -6.27 -23.99
N CYS A 15 -9.43 -5.86 -22.99
CA CYS A 15 -10.80 -6.36 -22.77
C CYS A 15 -11.84 -5.71 -23.68
N HIS A 16 -11.52 -4.57 -24.30
CA HIS A 16 -12.46 -3.69 -24.99
C HIS A 16 -13.64 -3.24 -24.10
N GLU A 17 -13.37 -3.05 -22.81
CA GLU A 17 -14.36 -2.65 -21.80
C GLU A 17 -13.68 -1.89 -20.65
N ASP A 18 -14.40 -0.95 -20.04
CA ASP A 18 -13.93 -0.29 -18.83
C ASP A 18 -13.94 -1.26 -17.63
N LEU A 19 -12.80 -1.35 -16.97
CA LEU A 19 -12.59 -2.26 -15.85
C LEU A 19 -12.67 -1.49 -14.52
N GLN A 20 -13.17 -2.16 -13.49
CA GLN A 20 -13.33 -1.58 -12.15
C GLN A 20 -12.21 -2.00 -11.22
N LEU A 21 -11.83 -3.27 -11.27
CA LEU A 21 -10.87 -3.91 -10.35
C LEU A 21 -10.14 -5.04 -11.08
N PHE A 22 -8.93 -5.34 -10.64
CA PHE A 22 -8.22 -6.54 -11.06
C PHE A 22 -7.49 -7.22 -9.89
N GLU A 23 -7.28 -8.53 -10.02
CA GLU A 23 -6.50 -9.32 -9.08
C GLU A 23 -5.79 -10.47 -9.80
N GLN A 24 -4.54 -10.73 -9.40
CA GLN A 24 -3.87 -11.96 -9.79
C GLN A 24 -4.49 -13.15 -9.06
N VAL A 25 -4.97 -14.13 -9.81
CA VAL A 25 -5.61 -15.34 -9.28
C VAL A 25 -5.04 -16.58 -9.94
N THR A 26 -5.17 -17.71 -9.27
CA THR A 26 -5.02 -19.03 -9.88
C THR A 26 -6.40 -19.61 -10.10
N MET A 27 -6.75 -19.90 -11.35
CA MET A 27 -8.03 -20.49 -11.69
C MET A 27 -7.88 -21.94 -12.14
N VAL A 28 -8.86 -22.77 -11.80
CA VAL A 28 -8.95 -24.18 -12.21
C VAL A 28 -10.32 -24.41 -12.82
N CYS A 29 -10.33 -24.88 -14.06
CA CYS A 29 -11.55 -25.19 -14.81
C CYS A 29 -11.73 -26.71 -14.88
N ASP A 30 -12.83 -27.24 -14.35
CA ASP A 30 -13.25 -28.65 -14.45
C ASP A 30 -12.08 -29.70 -14.32
N GLY A 31 -11.18 -29.50 -13.35
CA GLY A 31 -10.09 -30.44 -13.03
C GLY A 31 -8.84 -30.35 -13.92
N GLN A 32 -8.71 -29.31 -14.75
CA GLN A 32 -7.47 -28.97 -15.46
C GLN A 32 -6.39 -28.42 -14.52
N ASP A 33 -5.16 -28.30 -15.01
CA ASP A 33 -4.09 -27.65 -14.26
C ASP A 33 -4.43 -26.17 -13.97
N GLY A 34 -3.94 -25.68 -12.83
CA GLY A 34 -4.15 -24.29 -12.41
C GLY A 34 -3.49 -23.31 -13.37
N ILE A 35 -4.27 -22.33 -13.84
CA ILE A 35 -3.81 -21.25 -14.71
C ILE A 35 -3.67 -19.99 -13.86
N GLU A 36 -2.46 -19.46 -13.76
CA GLU A 36 -2.22 -18.12 -13.20
C GLU A 36 -2.61 -17.04 -14.22
N CYS A 37 -3.50 -16.14 -13.81
CA CYS A 37 -4.02 -15.08 -14.67
C CYS A 37 -4.40 -13.84 -13.85
N GLN A 38 -4.69 -12.74 -14.55
CA GLN A 38 -5.30 -11.56 -13.95
C GLN A 38 -6.81 -11.63 -14.19
N LEU A 39 -7.58 -11.75 -13.12
CA LEU A 39 -9.03 -11.66 -13.14
C LEU A 39 -9.42 -10.18 -13.06
N CYS A 40 -10.15 -9.69 -14.05
CA CYS A 40 -10.60 -8.31 -14.11
C CYS A 40 -12.13 -8.24 -14.05
N ILE A 41 -12.65 -7.33 -13.22
CA ILE A 41 -14.08 -7.08 -13.04
C ILE A 41 -14.49 -5.96 -13.99
N GLY A 42 -15.18 -6.31 -15.06
CA GLY A 42 -15.84 -5.37 -15.97
C GLY A 42 -17.26 -5.03 -15.52
N LYS A 43 -17.94 -4.21 -16.32
CA LYS A 43 -19.35 -3.83 -16.12
C LYS A 43 -20.30 -5.01 -16.38
N HIS A 44 -20.06 -5.79 -17.43
CA HIS A 44 -20.94 -6.90 -17.85
C HIS A 44 -20.29 -8.28 -17.75
N PHE A 45 -18.96 -8.33 -17.74
CA PHE A 45 -18.20 -9.58 -17.76
C PHE A 45 -17.07 -9.58 -16.73
N ILE A 46 -16.67 -10.78 -16.33
CA ILE A 46 -15.39 -11.05 -15.68
C ILE A 46 -14.42 -11.49 -16.78
N PHE A 47 -13.26 -10.85 -16.88
CA PHE A 47 -12.23 -11.18 -17.87
C PHE A 47 -11.05 -11.89 -17.23
N PHE A 48 -10.42 -12.80 -17.98
CA PHE A 48 -9.20 -13.47 -17.54
C PHE A 48 -8.09 -13.16 -18.53
N ILE A 49 -7.11 -12.40 -18.07
CA ILE A 49 -5.98 -11.95 -18.87
C ILE A 49 -4.76 -12.80 -18.50
N SER A 50 -3.96 -13.17 -19.50
CA SER A 50 -2.71 -13.91 -19.29
C SER A 50 -1.81 -13.20 -18.26
N ARG A 51 -0.92 -13.95 -17.59
CA ARG A 51 0.07 -13.38 -16.67
C ARG A 51 0.94 -12.28 -17.31
N GLY A 52 1.13 -12.33 -18.63
CA GLY A 52 1.86 -11.32 -19.40
C GLY A 52 1.05 -10.07 -19.75
N MET A 53 -0.25 -10.03 -19.42
CA MET A 53 -1.17 -8.90 -19.65
C MET A 53 -1.33 -8.50 -21.13
N ASP A 54 -0.95 -9.37 -22.04
CA ASP A 54 -0.91 -9.14 -23.48
C ASP A 54 -2.15 -9.66 -24.22
N LYS A 55 -2.86 -10.62 -23.62
CA LYS A 55 -3.98 -11.33 -24.24
C LYS A 55 -4.91 -11.96 -23.22
N LEU A 56 -6.14 -12.24 -23.65
CA LEU A 56 -7.08 -13.04 -22.89
C LEU A 56 -6.65 -14.51 -22.83
N VAL A 57 -7.00 -15.19 -21.73
CA VAL A 57 -6.73 -16.62 -21.56
C VAL A 57 -7.62 -17.40 -22.53
N LYS A 58 -7.00 -18.11 -23.48
CA LYS A 58 -7.72 -18.88 -24.50
C LYS A 58 -8.67 -19.88 -23.86
N GLY A 59 -9.94 -19.87 -24.29
CA GLY A 59 -11.01 -20.75 -23.78
C GLY A 59 -11.66 -20.29 -22.47
N ALA A 60 -11.07 -19.31 -21.78
CA ALA A 60 -11.59 -18.70 -20.56
C ALA A 60 -11.54 -17.16 -20.67
N GLU A 61 -11.87 -16.63 -21.84
CA GLU A 61 -11.59 -15.22 -22.17
C GLU A 61 -12.43 -14.25 -21.34
N LYS A 62 -13.73 -14.54 -21.25
CA LYS A 62 -14.70 -13.76 -20.48
C LYS A 62 -15.83 -14.65 -19.96
N LEU A 63 -16.37 -14.26 -18.81
CA LEU A 63 -17.49 -14.91 -18.13
C LEU A 63 -18.58 -13.87 -17.86
N SER A 64 -19.79 -14.10 -18.38
CA SER A 64 -20.94 -13.23 -18.09
C SER A 64 -21.38 -13.40 -16.64
N TYR A 65 -21.75 -12.31 -15.97
CA TYR A 65 -22.34 -12.42 -14.63
C TYR A 65 -23.61 -13.27 -14.64
N LEU A 66 -24.42 -13.19 -15.70
CA LEU A 66 -25.67 -13.96 -15.81
C LEU A 66 -25.47 -15.47 -15.99
N ASP A 67 -24.24 -15.90 -16.29
CA ASP A 67 -23.89 -17.31 -16.40
C ASP A 67 -23.52 -17.91 -15.03
N ILE A 68 -23.36 -17.08 -13.99
CA ILE A 68 -23.07 -17.50 -12.62
C ILE A 68 -24.39 -17.78 -11.89
N ASP A 69 -24.56 -19.02 -11.42
CA ASP A 69 -25.74 -19.43 -10.64
C ASP A 69 -25.56 -19.10 -9.16
N LYS A 70 -24.40 -19.49 -8.60
CA LYS A 70 -24.03 -19.22 -7.21
C LYS A 70 -22.53 -19.30 -6.98
N ALA A 71 -22.08 -18.70 -5.88
CA ALA A 71 -20.72 -18.86 -5.36
C ALA A 71 -20.70 -19.77 -4.14
N ILE A 72 -19.67 -20.62 -4.04
CA ILE A 72 -19.40 -21.47 -2.89
C ILE A 72 -18.06 -21.06 -2.31
N SER A 73 -18.04 -20.59 -1.08
CA SER A 73 -16.83 -20.19 -0.35
C SER A 73 -16.30 -21.36 0.48
N ASP A 74 -14.98 -21.55 0.48
CA ASP A 74 -14.35 -22.60 1.28
C ASP A 74 -14.43 -22.28 2.78
N THR A 75 -14.80 -23.26 3.60
CA THR A 75 -14.78 -23.13 5.07
C THR A 75 -13.43 -23.47 5.68
N ALA A 76 -12.60 -24.22 4.96
CA ALA A 76 -11.27 -24.62 5.46
C ALA A 76 -10.22 -23.51 5.24
N THR A 77 -10.38 -22.70 4.19
CA THR A 77 -9.45 -21.61 3.87
C THR A 77 -10.16 -20.33 3.53
N ASN A 78 -9.44 -19.21 3.66
CA ASN A 78 -9.94 -17.88 3.32
C ASN A 78 -9.63 -17.45 1.88
N ILE A 79 -9.02 -18.32 1.07
CA ILE A 79 -8.50 -17.98 -0.26
C ILE A 79 -9.21 -18.67 -1.42
N LEU A 80 -9.98 -19.73 -1.16
CA LEU A 80 -10.65 -20.51 -2.20
C LEU A 80 -12.15 -20.25 -2.28
N PHE A 81 -12.66 -20.18 -3.51
CA PHE A 81 -14.09 -20.23 -3.82
C PHE A 81 -14.35 -20.88 -5.17
N ILE A 82 -15.58 -21.32 -5.39
CA ILE A 82 -16.07 -21.88 -6.66
C ILE A 82 -17.23 -21.03 -7.16
N LEU A 83 -17.22 -20.70 -8.45
CA LEU A 83 -18.38 -20.20 -9.18
C LEU A 83 -19.03 -21.39 -9.91
N GLU A 84 -20.28 -21.70 -9.58
CA GLU A 84 -21.07 -22.67 -10.33
C GLU A 84 -21.78 -21.97 -11.49
N LEU A 85 -21.56 -22.49 -12.70
CA LEU A 85 -22.00 -21.86 -13.95
C LEU A 85 -23.23 -22.58 -14.52
N ASN A 86 -24.16 -21.81 -15.09
CA ASN A 86 -25.36 -22.32 -15.72
C ASN A 86 -25.10 -22.62 -17.22
N ARG A 87 -25.20 -23.90 -17.61
CA ARG A 87 -24.96 -24.36 -19.00
C ARG A 87 -26.02 -23.91 -20.02
N GLN A 88 -27.15 -23.34 -19.59
CA GLN A 88 -28.30 -23.13 -20.48
C GLN A 88 -28.30 -21.77 -21.19
N ARG A 89 -27.35 -20.86 -20.94
CA ARG A 89 -27.30 -19.53 -21.56
C ARG A 89 -26.05 -19.38 -22.41
N ASP A 90 -26.21 -18.78 -23.59
CA ASP A 90 -25.25 -18.64 -24.70
C ASP A 90 -23.78 -18.55 -24.25
N ALA A 91 -23.14 -19.72 -24.13
CA ALA A 91 -21.95 -19.88 -23.33
C ALA A 91 -20.72 -19.30 -24.02
N THR A 92 -20.42 -18.03 -23.72
CA THR A 92 -19.09 -17.44 -23.96
C THR A 92 -18.00 -18.20 -23.19
N TRP A 93 -18.38 -18.91 -22.13
CA TRP A 93 -17.53 -19.79 -21.35
C TRP A 93 -17.58 -21.25 -21.84
N THR A 94 -16.48 -21.75 -22.40
CA THR A 94 -16.41 -23.14 -22.91
C THR A 94 -15.74 -24.11 -21.93
N ASN A 95 -15.12 -23.60 -20.88
CA ASN A 95 -14.27 -24.35 -19.96
C ASN A 95 -15.02 -24.89 -18.73
N GLY A 96 -16.17 -25.54 -18.95
CA GLY A 96 -16.80 -26.36 -17.92
C GLY A 96 -17.94 -25.74 -17.11
N THR A 97 -18.32 -26.42 -16.02
CA THR A 97 -19.44 -26.01 -15.13
C THR A 97 -19.02 -25.35 -13.84
N ARG A 98 -17.75 -25.54 -13.46
CA ARG A 98 -17.23 -25.01 -12.21
C ARG A 98 -15.91 -24.33 -12.49
N LEU A 99 -15.85 -23.07 -12.06
CA LEU A 99 -14.63 -22.30 -12.03
C LEU A 99 -14.19 -22.18 -10.58
N MET A 100 -13.11 -22.86 -10.22
CA MET A 100 -12.47 -22.67 -8.93
C MET A 100 -11.45 -21.55 -9.05
N VAL A 101 -11.48 -20.62 -8.08
CA VAL A 101 -10.60 -19.46 -8.04
C VAL A 101 -9.91 -19.43 -6.69
N GLN A 102 -8.58 -19.30 -6.74
CA GLN A 102 -7.74 -18.97 -5.61
C GLN A 102 -7.41 -17.48 -5.67
N SER A 103 -7.87 -16.74 -4.68
CA SER A 103 -7.70 -15.29 -4.53
C SER A 103 -7.32 -14.98 -3.09
N GLU A 104 -6.36 -14.08 -2.90
CA GLU A 104 -5.99 -13.62 -1.55
C GLU A 104 -7.03 -12.64 -0.98
N HIS A 105 -7.87 -12.08 -1.86
CA HIS A 105 -8.92 -11.11 -1.52
C HIS A 105 -10.32 -11.70 -1.75
N ARG A 106 -10.48 -13.00 -1.49
CA ARG A 106 -11.72 -13.75 -1.76
C ARG A 106 -12.98 -13.02 -1.33
N GLU A 107 -13.02 -12.49 -0.10
CA GLU A 107 -14.22 -11.85 0.44
C GLU A 107 -14.61 -10.61 -0.36
N LEU A 108 -13.65 -9.71 -0.60
CA LEU A 108 -13.86 -8.51 -1.41
C LEU A 108 -14.22 -8.86 -2.86
N LEU A 109 -13.58 -9.89 -3.42
CA LEU A 109 -13.85 -10.35 -4.79
C LEU A 109 -15.26 -10.89 -4.93
N LEU A 110 -15.69 -11.74 -4.00
CA LEU A 110 -17.06 -12.28 -3.97
C LEU A 110 -18.11 -11.21 -3.72
N GLU A 111 -17.82 -10.24 -2.86
CA GLU A 111 -18.69 -9.08 -2.63
C GLU A 111 -18.87 -8.30 -3.93
N ARG A 112 -17.76 -7.96 -4.62
CA ARG A 112 -17.84 -7.19 -5.88
C ARG A 112 -18.53 -7.95 -6.99
N ILE A 113 -18.21 -9.23 -7.16
CA ILE A 113 -18.90 -10.11 -8.13
C ILE A 113 -20.40 -10.14 -7.80
N GLY A 114 -20.77 -10.25 -6.52
CA GLY A 114 -22.16 -10.22 -6.08
C GLY A 114 -22.86 -8.91 -6.46
N ILE A 115 -22.25 -7.76 -6.22
CA ILE A 115 -22.80 -6.45 -6.60
C ILE A 115 -23.01 -6.35 -8.11
N CYS A 116 -21.99 -6.68 -8.91
CA CYS A 116 -22.09 -6.64 -10.37
C CYS A 116 -23.14 -7.62 -10.91
N TRP A 117 -23.23 -8.82 -10.33
CA TRP A 117 -24.26 -9.79 -10.67
C TRP A 117 -25.66 -9.26 -10.41
N GLN A 118 -25.90 -8.67 -9.23
CA GLN A 118 -27.20 -8.11 -8.87
C GLN A 118 -27.57 -6.95 -9.79
N ALA A 119 -26.61 -6.08 -10.11
CA ALA A 119 -26.81 -4.98 -11.03
C ALA A 119 -27.16 -5.49 -12.44
N GLU A 120 -26.48 -6.51 -12.96
CA GLU A 120 -26.73 -7.08 -14.28
C GLU A 120 -28.10 -7.78 -14.35
N VAL A 121 -28.47 -8.53 -13.30
CA VAL A 121 -29.80 -9.17 -13.20
C VAL A 121 -30.91 -8.11 -13.16
N MET A 122 -30.72 -7.05 -12.37
CA MET A 122 -31.68 -5.94 -12.31
C MET A 122 -31.79 -5.23 -13.67
N TYR A 123 -30.66 -5.00 -14.34
CA TYR A 123 -30.62 -4.31 -15.63
C TYR A 123 -31.25 -5.12 -16.77
N ARG A 124 -30.97 -6.42 -16.85
CA ARG A 124 -31.47 -7.26 -17.96
C ARG A 124 -32.83 -7.89 -17.72
N ASN A 125 -33.10 -8.33 -16.49
CA ASN A 125 -34.33 -9.05 -16.15
C ASN A 125 -35.37 -8.17 -15.46
N PHE A 126 -35.02 -6.93 -15.09
CA PHE A 126 -35.88 -6.03 -14.30
C PHE A 126 -36.34 -6.64 -12.97
N GLU A 127 -35.51 -7.52 -12.38
CA GLU A 127 -35.79 -8.21 -11.12
C GLU A 127 -34.72 -7.92 -10.08
N VAL A 128 -35.14 -7.72 -8.82
CA VAL A 128 -34.21 -7.62 -7.69
C VAL A 128 -34.00 -9.02 -7.10
N ARG A 129 -32.81 -9.58 -7.32
CA ARG A 129 -32.41 -10.87 -6.75
C ARG A 129 -31.19 -10.71 -5.85
N LYS A 130 -31.05 -11.63 -4.89
CA LYS A 130 -29.83 -11.72 -4.07
C LYS A 130 -28.87 -12.72 -4.71
N PHE A 131 -27.61 -12.34 -4.80
CA PHE A 131 -26.55 -13.25 -5.24
C PHE A 131 -26.43 -14.41 -4.25
N GLN A 132 -26.52 -15.64 -4.74
CA GLN A 132 -26.51 -16.82 -3.88
C GLN A 132 -25.07 -17.15 -3.47
N GLN A 133 -24.81 -17.15 -2.16
CA GLN A 133 -23.55 -17.58 -1.58
C GLN A 133 -23.78 -18.74 -0.63
N ALA A 134 -23.00 -19.81 -0.79
CA ALA A 134 -22.96 -20.96 0.09
C ALA A 134 -21.56 -21.14 0.70
N LYS A 135 -21.47 -21.90 1.78
CA LYS A 135 -20.21 -22.29 2.44
C LYS A 135 -20.07 -23.81 2.41
N ALA A 136 -18.91 -24.32 2.02
CA ALA A 136 -18.61 -25.75 2.02
C ALA A 136 -17.11 -25.99 2.25
N ALA A 137 -16.72 -27.18 2.74
CA ALA A 137 -15.31 -27.56 2.84
C ALA A 137 -14.79 -28.00 1.46
N ILE A 138 -14.32 -27.06 0.66
CA ILE A 138 -13.86 -27.26 -0.72
C ILE A 138 -12.49 -27.93 -0.75
N ALA A 139 -11.59 -27.51 0.15
CA ALA A 139 -10.22 -28.03 0.22
C ALA A 139 -10.15 -29.56 0.39
N THR A 140 -11.16 -30.16 1.01
CA THR A 140 -11.28 -31.61 1.22
C THR A 140 -11.79 -32.38 0.00
N LEU A 141 -12.32 -31.70 -1.02
CA LEU A 141 -13.02 -32.33 -2.15
C LEU A 141 -12.16 -32.51 -3.42
N LEU A 142 -10.98 -31.89 -3.49
CA LEU A 142 -10.17 -31.88 -4.72
C LEU A 142 -8.68 -32.21 -4.43
N PRO A 143 -8.15 -33.34 -4.94
CA PRO A 143 -6.75 -33.74 -4.75
C PRO A 143 -5.72 -32.72 -5.28
N GLY A 144 -6.06 -31.93 -6.30
CA GLY A 144 -5.19 -30.89 -6.88
C GLY A 144 -4.91 -29.72 -5.93
N VAL A 145 -5.78 -29.48 -4.95
CA VAL A 145 -5.69 -28.38 -3.99
C VAL A 145 -4.59 -28.64 -2.93
N GLN A 146 -4.32 -29.90 -2.59
CA GLN A 146 -3.30 -30.27 -1.61
C GLN A 146 -1.86 -29.94 -2.07
N LYS A 147 -1.58 -30.02 -3.38
CA LYS A 147 -0.30 -29.57 -3.95
C LYS A 147 -0.14 -28.04 -3.92
N MET A 148 -1.24 -27.29 -4.03
CA MET A 148 -1.23 -25.82 -3.98
C MET A 148 -1.10 -25.30 -2.55
N MET A 149 -1.68 -25.99 -1.56
CA MET A 149 -1.63 -25.59 -0.14
C MET A 149 -0.27 -25.78 0.53
N HIS A 150 0.60 -26.64 -0.01
CA HIS A 150 1.91 -26.93 0.60
C HIS A 150 2.89 -25.74 0.56
N ASN A 151 2.64 -24.73 -0.28
CA ASN A 151 3.48 -23.52 -0.36
C ASN A 151 3.04 -22.39 0.60
N SER A 152 1.95 -22.57 1.35
CA SER A 152 1.40 -21.55 2.25
C SER A 152 1.73 -21.77 3.73
N ILE A 153 2.69 -22.66 4.04
CA ILE A 153 2.92 -23.17 5.40
C ILE A 153 3.84 -22.25 6.21
N ASP A 154 3.35 -21.93 7.41
CA ASP A 154 4.02 -21.41 8.61
C ASP A 154 4.60 -20.00 8.57
N LEU A 155 3.68 -19.02 8.59
CA LEU A 155 3.98 -17.74 9.21
C LEU A 155 3.76 -17.87 10.73
N LEU A 156 4.78 -17.53 11.52
CA LEU A 156 4.65 -17.28 12.96
C LEU A 156 3.47 -16.34 13.19
N GLN A 157 2.33 -16.88 13.63
CA GLN A 157 1.19 -16.07 14.00
C GLN A 157 1.43 -15.54 15.41
N VAL A 158 1.67 -14.23 15.52
CA VAL A 158 1.73 -13.55 16.81
C VAL A 158 0.32 -13.59 17.41
N THR A 159 0.17 -14.20 18.58
CA THR A 159 -1.10 -14.20 19.32
C THR A 159 -1.15 -13.05 20.30
N PRO A 160 -2.35 -12.59 20.69
CA PRO A 160 -2.50 -11.57 21.73
C PRO A 160 -1.80 -11.97 23.04
N PHE A 161 -1.32 -10.97 23.78
CA PHE A 161 -0.79 -11.19 25.12
C PHE A 161 -1.90 -11.55 26.10
N LYS A 162 -1.54 -12.05 27.28
CA LYS A 162 -2.53 -12.34 28.33
C LYS A 162 -3.25 -11.05 28.75
N GLY A 163 -4.58 -11.14 28.92
CA GLY A 163 -5.43 -10.00 29.28
C GLY A 163 -6.00 -9.23 28.08
N TYR A 164 -5.69 -9.66 26.86
CA TYR A 164 -6.30 -9.15 25.63
C TYR A 164 -7.27 -10.16 25.05
N ASP A 165 -8.29 -9.66 24.35
CA ASP A 165 -9.22 -10.53 23.64
C ASP A 165 -8.46 -11.39 22.62
N LYS A 166 -8.85 -12.67 22.56
CA LYS A 166 -8.20 -13.65 21.67
C LYS A 166 -8.54 -13.45 20.20
N GLU A 167 -9.63 -12.73 19.93
CA GLU A 167 -10.11 -12.43 18.59
C GLU A 167 -9.71 -11.01 18.19
N ASP A 168 -9.39 -10.83 16.91
CA ASP A 168 -9.10 -9.51 16.36
C ASP A 168 -10.36 -8.65 16.29
N PHE A 169 -10.26 -7.42 16.78
CA PHE A 169 -11.20 -6.38 16.42
C PHE A 169 -10.90 -5.91 15.00
N VAL A 170 -11.91 -5.85 14.15
CA VAL A 170 -11.75 -5.53 12.73
C VAL A 170 -12.54 -4.29 12.35
N TYR A 171 -11.85 -3.31 11.76
CA TYR A 171 -12.44 -2.09 11.24
C TYR A 171 -11.77 -1.69 9.91
N ARG A 172 -12.58 -1.40 8.89
CA ARG A 172 -12.14 -0.94 7.54
C ARG A 172 -10.92 -1.68 6.97
N GLY A 173 -10.88 -3.01 7.09
CA GLY A 173 -9.79 -3.83 6.55
C GLY A 173 -8.54 -3.92 7.43
N TYR A 174 -8.59 -3.42 8.66
CA TYR A 174 -7.52 -3.55 9.66
C TYR A 174 -7.99 -4.35 10.88
N GLY A 175 -7.14 -5.25 11.35
CA GLY A 175 -7.29 -6.02 12.58
C GLY A 175 -6.36 -5.51 13.67
N PHE A 176 -6.84 -5.39 14.90
CA PHE A 176 -6.09 -4.96 16.07
C PHE A 176 -6.60 -5.63 17.35
N TRP A 177 -5.83 -5.51 18.43
CA TRP A 177 -6.13 -6.10 19.72
C TRP A 177 -6.54 -5.04 20.73
N LEU A 178 -7.56 -5.36 21.50
CA LEU A 178 -7.99 -4.56 22.64
C LEU A 178 -7.96 -5.43 23.90
N ARG A 179 -7.72 -4.80 25.04
CA ARG A 179 -7.81 -5.45 26.35
C ARG A 179 -9.21 -6.04 26.57
N GLU A 180 -9.27 -7.16 27.30
CA GLU A 180 -10.56 -7.76 27.67
C GLU A 180 -11.46 -6.72 28.37
N GLY A 181 -12.71 -6.62 27.92
CA GLY A 181 -13.71 -5.70 28.47
C GLY A 181 -14.13 -4.57 27.53
N PHE A 182 -13.32 -4.26 26.52
CA PHE A 182 -13.73 -3.33 25.46
C PHE A 182 -14.84 -3.95 24.58
N LYS A 183 -15.87 -3.15 24.28
CA LYS A 183 -16.99 -3.55 23.41
C LYS A 183 -17.34 -2.43 22.44
N SER A 184 -17.84 -2.79 21.26
CA SER A 184 -18.39 -1.81 20.32
C SER A 184 -19.59 -1.10 20.97
N VAL A 185 -19.58 0.23 20.94
CA VAL A 185 -20.62 1.07 21.55
C VAL A 185 -21.96 0.92 20.83
N SER A 186 -21.94 0.87 19.50
CA SER A 186 -23.14 0.74 18.67
C SER A 186 -23.50 -0.71 18.35
N GLY A 187 -22.62 -1.67 18.65
CA GLY A 187 -22.69 -3.04 18.14
C GLY A 187 -22.39 -3.15 16.64
N LEU A 188 -22.00 -2.05 16.00
CA LEU A 188 -21.59 -1.98 14.60
C LEU A 188 -20.06 -1.89 14.51
N LYS A 189 -19.52 -2.18 13.32
CA LYS A 189 -18.08 -1.96 13.02
C LYS A 189 -17.85 -0.49 12.69
N ASP A 190 -18.06 0.39 13.66
CA ASP A 190 -17.94 1.85 13.51
C ASP A 190 -16.59 2.41 13.95
N GLY A 191 -15.74 1.58 14.55
CA GLY A 191 -14.41 1.97 15.02
C GLY A 191 -14.41 2.57 16.43
N LEU A 192 -15.55 2.52 17.15
CA LEU A 192 -15.70 3.06 18.50
C LEU A 192 -15.89 1.94 19.53
N PHE A 193 -14.96 1.85 20.48
CA PHE A 193 -14.96 0.81 21.51
C PHE A 193 -14.90 1.45 22.90
N GLN A 194 -15.66 0.91 23.84
CA GLN A 194 -15.75 1.43 25.20
C GLN A 194 -15.53 0.34 26.24
N ASN A 195 -14.83 0.70 27.32
CA ASN A 195 -14.69 -0.11 28.52
C ASN A 195 -15.32 0.64 29.70
N ASP A 196 -16.45 0.13 30.17
CA ASP A 196 -17.25 0.74 31.25
C ASP A 196 -16.74 0.44 32.66
N LEU A 197 -15.82 -0.52 32.81
CA LEU A 197 -15.43 -1.04 34.13
C LEU A 197 -14.04 -0.57 34.56
N GLY A 198 -13.21 -0.11 33.63
CA GLY A 198 -11.80 0.15 33.90
C GLY A 198 -11.04 -1.16 34.16
N TRP A 199 -9.79 -1.06 34.63
CA TRP A 199 -9.01 -2.22 35.03
C TRP A 199 -7.87 -1.85 35.98
N GLU A 200 -7.28 -2.84 36.63
CA GLU A 200 -6.05 -2.69 37.41
C GLU A 200 -4.90 -3.37 36.66
N THR A 201 -3.73 -2.73 36.64
CA THR A 201 -2.52 -3.29 36.06
C THR A 201 -1.31 -3.00 36.95
N SER A 202 -0.22 -3.72 36.76
CA SER A 202 1.05 -3.38 37.42
C SER A 202 1.93 -2.57 36.47
N TYR A 203 2.45 -1.45 36.95
CA TYR A 203 3.43 -0.60 36.28
C TYR A 203 4.56 -0.29 37.26
N ASP A 204 5.81 -0.53 36.87
CA ASP A 204 7.01 -0.38 37.72
C ASP A 204 6.93 -1.04 39.11
N GLY A 205 6.15 -2.12 39.22
CA GLY A 205 5.96 -2.88 40.47
C GLY A 205 4.87 -2.33 41.39
N GLU A 206 4.22 -1.24 41.02
CA GLU A 206 3.05 -0.68 41.71
C GLU A 206 1.75 -1.09 41.01
N VAL A 207 0.64 -1.09 41.75
CA VAL A 207 -0.70 -1.37 41.20
C VAL A 207 -1.31 -0.05 40.79
N VAL A 208 -1.55 0.12 39.49
CA VAL A 208 -2.14 1.30 38.88
C VAL A 208 -3.58 0.98 38.51
N VAL A 209 -4.50 1.85 38.94
CA VAL A 209 -5.93 1.75 38.63
C VAL A 209 -6.24 2.63 37.44
N VAL A 210 -6.77 2.03 36.39
CA VAL A 210 -7.21 2.72 35.19
C VAL A 210 -8.72 2.95 35.27
N PRO A 211 -9.20 4.20 35.17
CA PRO A 211 -10.60 4.51 35.47
C PRO A 211 -11.58 3.98 34.43
N ALA A 212 -12.82 3.82 34.86
CA ALA A 212 -13.95 3.43 34.02
C ALA A 212 -14.29 4.49 32.95
N GLY A 213 -14.99 4.06 31.89
CA GLY A 213 -15.49 4.95 30.83
C GLY A 213 -14.42 5.32 29.80
N MET A 214 -13.43 4.45 29.60
CA MET A 214 -12.44 4.62 28.54
C MET A 214 -13.05 4.36 27.17
N VAL A 215 -12.66 5.18 26.19
CA VAL A 215 -13.13 5.09 24.82
C VAL A 215 -11.95 5.05 23.87
N ILE A 216 -11.95 4.08 22.96
CA ILE A 216 -10.98 3.96 21.87
C ILE A 216 -11.70 4.25 20.56
N MET A 217 -11.13 5.16 19.78
CA MET A 217 -11.56 5.50 18.44
C MET A 217 -10.46 5.10 17.46
N VAL A 218 -10.82 4.31 16.45
CA VAL A 218 -9.93 3.96 15.35
C VAL A 218 -10.47 4.61 14.07
N HIS A 219 -9.66 5.46 13.48
CA HIS A 219 -9.93 6.10 12.19
C HIS A 219 -9.04 5.45 11.12
N VAL A 220 -9.66 5.15 9.98
CA VAL A 220 -8.97 4.61 8.80
C VAL A 220 -9.51 5.39 7.60
N ASP A 221 -8.66 6.25 7.05
CA ASP A 221 -9.00 7.09 5.92
C ASP A 221 -8.97 6.28 4.62
N ASP A 222 -9.49 6.86 3.54
CA ASP A 222 -9.49 6.21 2.24
C ASP A 222 -8.06 6.19 1.66
N GLU A 223 -7.74 5.16 0.85
CA GLU A 223 -6.43 5.06 0.21
C GLU A 223 -6.19 6.19 -0.80
N GLN A 224 -4.97 6.72 -0.83
CA GLN A 224 -4.55 7.82 -1.70
C GLN A 224 -3.30 7.44 -2.48
N GLN A 225 -3.09 8.03 -3.67
CA GLN A 225 -1.84 7.82 -4.40
C GLN A 225 -0.70 8.57 -3.70
N ILE A 226 0.45 7.93 -3.52
CA ILE A 226 1.62 8.55 -2.84
C ILE A 226 2.05 9.83 -3.55
N MET A 227 1.98 9.86 -4.88
CA MET A 227 2.29 11.06 -5.68
C MET A 227 1.41 12.26 -5.31
N GLU A 228 0.13 12.05 -4.98
CA GLU A 228 -0.80 13.12 -4.61
C GLU A 228 -0.50 13.67 -3.21
N VAL A 229 -0.04 12.80 -2.30
CA VAL A 229 0.41 13.19 -0.95
C VAL A 229 1.68 14.04 -1.03
N ASP A 230 2.64 13.62 -1.86
CA ASP A 230 3.92 14.31 -2.04
C ASP A 230 3.80 15.65 -2.80
N GLU A 231 2.73 15.87 -3.58
CA GLU A 231 2.52 17.10 -4.35
C GLU A 231 2.17 18.33 -3.49
N GLY A 232 2.08 18.20 -2.16
CA GLY A 232 2.05 19.30 -1.19
C GLY A 232 0.81 20.21 -1.24
N SER A 233 -0.10 20.00 -2.20
CA SER A 233 -1.29 20.86 -2.42
C SER A 233 -2.28 20.85 -1.25
N THR A 234 -2.18 19.88 -0.35
CA THR A 234 -3.07 19.68 0.80
C THR A 234 -2.40 19.91 2.15
N GLY A 235 -1.08 20.16 2.21
CA GLY A 235 -0.31 20.20 3.47
C GLY A 235 -0.23 18.85 4.20
N MET A 236 -0.65 17.77 3.51
CA MET A 236 -0.65 16.40 4.03
C MET A 236 0.67 15.67 3.78
N ASP A 237 1.65 16.29 3.13
CA ASP A 237 2.95 15.69 2.84
C ASP A 237 3.69 15.29 4.13
N ASP A 238 3.65 16.15 5.15
CA ASP A 238 4.21 15.89 6.47
C ASP A 238 3.17 15.30 7.43
N LEU A 239 3.43 14.06 7.91
CA LEU A 239 2.59 13.38 8.91
C LEU A 239 2.47 14.20 10.20
N ARG A 240 3.47 15.02 10.54
CA ARG A 240 3.39 15.93 11.67
C ARG A 240 2.27 16.96 11.49
N THR A 241 2.08 17.50 10.29
CA THR A 241 0.99 18.46 10.02
C THR A 241 -0.37 17.81 10.27
N VAL A 242 -0.56 16.59 9.74
CA VAL A 242 -1.76 15.78 10.00
C VAL A 242 -1.98 15.57 11.50
N ALA A 243 -0.91 15.26 12.24
CA ALA A 243 -0.99 15.09 13.69
C ALA A 243 -1.36 16.38 14.43
N MET A 244 -0.84 17.53 14.01
CA MET A 244 -1.20 18.83 14.58
C MET A 244 -2.66 19.20 14.29
N GLU A 245 -3.20 18.83 13.13
CA GLU A 245 -4.62 19.00 12.80
C GLU A 245 -5.52 18.12 13.68
N TYR A 246 -5.15 16.85 13.87
CA TYR A 246 -5.84 15.95 14.80
C TYR A 246 -5.81 16.47 16.23
N GLN A 247 -4.64 16.89 16.71
CA GLN A 247 -4.48 17.53 18.02
C GLN A 247 -5.38 18.75 18.16
N ARG A 248 -5.42 19.62 17.15
CA ARG A 248 -6.28 20.81 17.15
C ARG A 248 -7.75 20.42 17.22
N SER A 249 -8.18 19.41 16.44
CA SER A 249 -9.55 18.89 16.45
C SER A 249 -9.97 18.37 17.83
N LEU A 250 -9.11 17.59 18.48
CA LEU A 250 -9.37 17.03 19.82
C LEU A 250 -9.44 18.10 20.93
N THR A 251 -8.79 19.25 20.71
CA THR A 251 -8.65 20.31 21.71
C THR A 251 -9.58 21.51 21.48
N GLN A 252 -10.36 21.55 20.39
CA GLN A 252 -11.18 22.73 20.04
C GLN A 252 -12.13 23.17 21.15
N ASN A 253 -12.62 22.23 21.96
CA ASN A 253 -13.60 22.46 23.02
C ASN A 253 -12.99 22.40 24.43
N LEU A 254 -11.67 22.40 24.57
CA LEU A 254 -11.00 22.33 25.87
C LEU A 254 -10.50 23.72 26.27
N ASP A 255 -10.95 24.21 27.43
CA ASP A 255 -10.55 25.53 27.95
C ASP A 255 -9.05 25.60 28.24
N GLN A 256 -8.48 24.53 28.81
CA GLN A 256 -7.07 24.42 29.18
C GLN A 256 -6.58 23.00 28.95
N PHE A 257 -5.46 22.85 28.25
CA PHE A 257 -4.80 21.57 28.02
C PHE A 257 -3.28 21.73 27.97
N TYR A 258 -2.58 20.63 28.19
CA TYR A 258 -1.14 20.51 28.09
C TYR A 258 -0.79 19.35 27.16
N VAL A 259 0.20 19.55 26.30
CA VAL A 259 0.79 18.48 25.50
C VAL A 259 1.98 17.96 26.27
N VAL A 260 1.90 16.71 26.73
CA VAL A 260 2.95 16.07 27.53
C VAL A 260 3.97 15.39 26.62
N VAL A 261 3.49 14.73 25.58
CA VAL A 261 4.30 14.03 24.58
C VAL A 261 3.87 14.49 23.20
N SER A 262 4.82 14.74 22.31
CA SER A 262 4.59 14.93 20.88
C SER A 262 5.86 14.62 20.11
N GLY A 263 5.82 13.65 19.21
CA GLY A 263 7.02 13.26 18.48
C GLY A 263 6.82 12.09 17.51
N PRO A 264 7.86 11.78 16.72
CA PRO A 264 7.83 10.65 15.82
C PRO A 264 7.69 9.34 16.60
N TYR A 265 6.84 8.45 16.11
CA TYR A 265 6.58 7.13 16.67
C TYR A 265 6.99 6.04 15.69
N MET A 266 7.78 5.08 16.17
CA MET A 266 8.15 3.91 15.37
C MET A 266 7.27 2.72 15.74
N LYS A 267 6.52 2.22 14.77
CA LYS A 267 5.68 1.03 14.93
C LYS A 267 6.55 -0.17 15.32
N ARG A 268 6.26 -0.80 16.45
CA ARG A 268 7.10 -1.87 17.03
C ARG A 268 6.68 -3.27 16.61
N MET A 269 5.48 -3.43 16.08
CA MET A 269 4.94 -4.73 15.69
C MET A 269 4.33 -4.66 14.28
N ASN A 270 4.77 -5.54 13.38
CA ASN A 270 4.14 -5.74 12.07
C ASN A 270 3.67 -7.19 11.97
N ARG A 271 2.45 -7.46 12.46
CA ARG A 271 1.90 -8.82 12.59
C ARG A 271 1.90 -9.61 11.28
N ASN A 272 1.72 -8.91 10.15
CA ASN A 272 1.59 -9.56 8.85
C ASN A 272 2.88 -9.50 8.03
N GLY A 273 3.93 -8.84 8.52
CA GLY A 273 5.22 -8.73 7.82
C GLY A 273 5.07 -8.25 6.37
N GLY A 274 4.14 -7.33 6.12
CA GLY A 274 3.92 -6.77 4.79
C GLY A 274 5.07 -5.84 4.39
N ALA A 275 5.27 -5.66 3.08
CA ALA A 275 6.32 -4.79 2.54
C ALA A 275 6.05 -3.29 2.72
N ALA A 276 4.83 -2.91 3.12
CA ALA A 276 4.47 -1.52 3.37
C ALA A 276 5.35 -0.88 4.46
N ALA A 277 5.79 0.35 4.22
CA ALA A 277 6.46 1.16 5.22
C ALA A 277 5.44 1.83 6.14
N TRP A 278 5.89 2.20 7.34
CA TRP A 278 5.05 2.86 8.35
C TRP A 278 5.80 4.07 8.88
N GLU A 279 5.18 5.23 8.76
CA GLU A 279 5.56 6.44 9.46
C GLU A 279 4.56 6.67 10.58
N GLY A 280 5.03 7.11 11.74
CA GLY A 280 4.16 7.32 12.89
C GLY A 280 4.45 8.62 13.60
N TRP A 281 3.41 9.19 14.20
CA TRP A 281 3.50 10.32 15.11
C TRP A 281 2.60 10.05 16.32
N GLU A 282 3.11 10.32 17.52
CA GLU A 282 2.32 10.20 18.74
C GLU A 282 2.19 11.54 19.45
N PHE A 283 1.10 11.71 20.17
CA PHE A 283 0.97 12.77 21.16
C PHE A 283 0.08 12.37 22.33
N PHE A 284 0.35 12.97 23.50
CA PHE A 284 -0.45 12.83 24.70
C PHE A 284 -0.89 14.19 25.21
N ILE A 285 -2.20 14.38 25.35
CA ILE A 285 -2.83 15.62 25.76
C ILE A 285 -3.55 15.40 27.08
N ARG A 286 -3.29 16.27 28.06
CA ARG A 286 -4.01 16.28 29.34
C ARG A 286 -4.80 17.57 29.49
N SER A 287 -6.08 17.43 29.81
CA SER A 287 -6.95 18.53 30.22
C SER A 287 -7.52 18.27 31.61
N LYS A 288 -8.36 19.19 32.11
CA LYS A 288 -9.05 19.02 33.40
C LYS A 288 -10.08 17.90 33.39
N GLU A 289 -10.72 17.67 32.23
CA GLU A 289 -11.83 16.73 32.12
C GLU A 289 -11.41 15.40 31.48
N PHE A 290 -10.51 15.45 30.50
CA PHE A 290 -10.10 14.29 29.73
C PHE A 290 -8.59 14.26 29.47
N ALA A 291 -8.04 13.05 29.36
CA ALA A 291 -6.76 12.78 28.74
C ALA A 291 -6.97 12.08 27.39
N PHE A 292 -6.12 12.43 26.43
CA PHE A 292 -6.10 11.84 25.10
C PHE A 292 -4.71 11.29 24.80
N ALA A 293 -4.61 9.99 24.56
CA ALA A 293 -3.44 9.38 23.92
C ALA A 293 -3.77 9.16 22.45
N CYS A 294 -2.87 9.56 21.56
CA CYS A 294 -3.07 9.36 20.13
C CYS A 294 -1.79 8.88 19.47
N VAL A 295 -1.93 7.88 18.61
CA VAL A 295 -0.91 7.44 17.67
C VAL A 295 -1.52 7.47 16.28
N ILE A 296 -0.86 8.21 15.38
CA ILE A 296 -1.23 8.34 13.98
C ILE A 296 -0.18 7.62 13.17
N PHE A 297 -0.62 6.87 12.18
CA PHE A 297 0.24 6.21 11.22
C PHE A 297 -0.10 6.63 9.80
N ARG A 298 0.95 6.79 8.99
CA ARG A 298 0.86 6.72 7.54
C ARG A 298 1.47 5.43 7.06
N ARG A 299 0.64 4.58 6.46
CA ARG A 299 1.09 3.35 5.81
C ARG A 299 1.42 3.66 4.36
N LEU A 300 2.67 3.52 3.98
CA LEU A 300 3.20 3.81 2.64
C LEU A 300 3.47 2.52 1.85
N TYR A 301 3.48 2.63 0.52
CA TYR A 301 3.84 1.55 -0.40
C TYR A 301 2.98 0.29 -0.21
N ILE A 302 1.66 0.47 -0.14
CA ILE A 302 0.74 -0.63 0.12
C ILE A 302 0.73 -1.60 -1.10
N PRO A 303 0.96 -2.92 -0.88
CA PRO A 303 0.84 -3.93 -1.94
C PRO A 303 -0.57 -3.98 -2.55
N PRO A 304 -0.72 -4.41 -3.82
CA PRO A 304 0.28 -5.11 -4.63
C PRO A 304 1.16 -4.21 -5.50
N LEU A 305 0.78 -2.94 -5.69
CA LEU A 305 1.46 -2.01 -6.60
C LEU A 305 2.46 -1.08 -5.91
N CYS A 306 2.41 -0.98 -4.58
CA CYS A 306 3.31 -0.15 -3.79
C CYS A 306 3.27 1.34 -4.17
N THR A 307 2.11 1.85 -4.63
CA THR A 307 1.94 3.27 -5.03
C THR A 307 0.90 4.01 -4.22
N THR A 308 0.22 3.34 -3.31
CA THR A 308 -0.80 3.95 -2.44
C THR A 308 -0.30 4.11 -1.02
N SER A 309 -0.89 5.08 -0.36
CA SER A 309 -0.74 5.36 1.06
C SER A 309 -2.09 5.42 1.73
N GLN A 310 -2.11 5.26 3.05
CA GLN A 310 -3.33 5.38 3.84
C GLN A 310 -2.99 5.85 5.25
N ASP A 311 -3.75 6.83 5.74
CA ASP A 311 -3.59 7.36 7.08
C ASP A 311 -4.56 6.66 8.04
N LEU A 312 -4.06 6.41 9.26
CA LEU A 312 -4.77 5.72 10.32
C LEU A 312 -4.51 6.44 11.64
N ALA A 313 -5.52 6.53 12.50
CA ALA A 313 -5.34 7.11 13.83
C ALA A 313 -6.01 6.22 14.89
N VAL A 314 -5.28 5.98 15.97
CA VAL A 314 -5.81 5.40 17.20
C VAL A 314 -5.86 6.51 18.24
N VAL A 315 -7.04 6.79 18.76
CA VAL A 315 -7.27 7.80 19.80
C VAL A 315 -7.89 7.11 21.01
N MET A 316 -7.21 7.16 22.15
CA MET A 316 -7.76 6.74 23.43
C MET A 316 -8.14 7.96 24.26
N ARG A 317 -9.40 8.01 24.67
CA ARG A 317 -9.96 9.05 25.54
C ARG A 317 -10.26 8.45 26.91
N CYS A 318 -9.81 9.14 27.94
CA CYS A 318 -9.99 8.75 29.33
C CYS A 318 -10.45 9.93 30.20
N PRO A 319 -11.39 9.75 31.14
CA PRO A 319 -11.70 10.76 32.16
C PRO A 319 -10.47 11.13 33.01
N ALA A 320 -10.22 12.42 33.20
CA ALA A 320 -9.02 12.91 33.92
C ALA A 320 -9.17 12.94 35.45
N SER A 321 -10.37 12.71 35.98
CA SER A 321 -10.69 12.87 37.41
C SER A 321 -9.90 11.96 38.35
N GLU A 322 -9.31 10.89 37.84
CA GLU A 322 -8.61 9.85 38.62
C GLU A 322 -7.25 9.46 38.01
N LEU A 323 -6.72 10.24 37.05
CA LEU A 323 -5.44 9.94 36.41
C LEU A 323 -4.27 10.54 37.20
N ASP A 324 -3.54 9.69 37.91
CA ASP A 324 -2.18 9.99 38.39
C ASP A 324 -1.16 9.90 37.23
N GLN A 325 0.13 10.09 37.56
CA GLN A 325 1.19 10.08 36.55
C GLN A 325 1.37 8.69 35.94
N ASP A 326 1.33 7.64 36.74
CA ASP A 326 1.57 6.27 36.29
C ASP A 326 0.39 5.76 35.46
N ALA A 327 -0.84 6.13 35.80
CA ALA A 327 -2.02 5.89 34.97
C ALA A 327 -1.96 6.61 33.62
N CYS A 328 -1.31 7.77 33.52
CA CYS A 328 -1.07 8.41 32.22
C CYS A 328 -0.10 7.61 31.36
N GLU A 329 0.98 7.08 31.94
CA GLU A 329 1.93 6.24 31.20
C GLU A 329 1.29 4.92 30.76
N VAL A 330 0.52 4.27 31.63
CA VAL A 330 -0.25 3.07 31.29
C VAL A 330 -1.23 3.35 30.13
N LEU A 331 -1.91 4.49 30.15
CA LEU A 331 -2.82 4.90 29.08
C LEU A 331 -2.09 5.10 27.75
N LEU A 332 -0.93 5.75 27.78
CA LEU A 332 -0.11 5.96 26.59
C LEU A 332 0.41 4.62 26.03
N ASP A 333 0.88 3.72 26.89
CA ASP A 333 1.36 2.40 26.50
C ASP A 333 0.24 1.51 25.97
N GLU A 334 -0.96 1.58 26.53
CA GLU A 334 -2.13 0.87 25.99
C GLU A 334 -2.50 1.42 24.59
N CYS A 335 -2.45 2.74 24.39
CA CYS A 335 -2.69 3.34 23.07
C CYS A 335 -1.64 2.90 22.03
N ARG A 336 -0.35 2.94 22.40
CA ARG A 336 0.76 2.42 21.61
C ARG A 336 0.59 0.94 21.28
N PHE A 337 0.14 0.15 22.24
CA PHE A 337 -0.10 -1.28 22.05
C PHE A 337 -1.19 -1.54 21.02
N VAL A 338 -2.34 -0.86 21.13
CA VAL A 338 -3.43 -0.99 20.14
C VAL A 338 -2.91 -0.60 18.76
N ALA A 339 -2.21 0.53 18.65
CA ALA A 339 -1.61 1.02 17.41
C ALA A 339 -0.59 0.03 16.83
N ASP A 340 0.30 -0.53 17.65
CA ASP A 340 1.29 -1.52 17.25
C ASP A 340 0.65 -2.85 16.82
N SER A 341 -0.45 -3.25 17.45
CA SER A 341 -1.19 -4.46 17.06
C SER A 341 -1.96 -4.30 15.75
N MET A 342 -2.16 -3.07 15.26
CA MET A 342 -2.85 -2.83 13.99
C MET A 342 -2.11 -3.48 12.83
N SER A 343 -2.86 -4.23 12.02
CA SER A 343 -2.35 -4.89 10.83
C SER A 343 -3.46 -5.06 9.80
N SER A 344 -3.11 -5.03 8.51
CA SER A 344 -4.06 -5.24 7.42
C SER A 344 -4.67 -6.63 7.48
N THR A 345 -5.99 -6.78 7.48
CA THR A 345 -6.63 -8.12 7.42
C THR A 345 -6.37 -8.83 6.10
N CYS A 346 -5.96 -8.08 5.07
CA CYS A 346 -5.50 -8.68 3.83
C CYS A 346 -4.21 -9.48 4.07
N MET A 347 -4.29 -10.79 3.79
CA MET A 347 -3.15 -11.72 3.83
C MET A 347 -2.20 -11.56 2.64
N SER A 348 -2.59 -10.77 1.63
CA SER A 348 -1.79 -10.57 0.43
C SER A 348 -0.53 -9.77 0.72
N LYS A 349 0.59 -10.47 0.71
CA LYS A 349 1.93 -9.87 0.61
C LYS A 349 2.39 -9.76 -0.85
N ASN A 350 1.57 -10.22 -1.79
CA ASN A 350 1.99 -10.42 -3.16
C ASN A 350 2.13 -9.08 -3.86
N ILE A 351 3.38 -8.75 -4.15
CA ILE A 351 3.75 -7.63 -4.98
C ILE A 351 3.61 -8.07 -6.44
N TYR A 352 3.21 -7.16 -7.31
CA TYR A 352 3.16 -7.41 -8.75
C TYR A 352 4.44 -6.90 -9.42
N PRO A 353 5.55 -7.68 -9.42
CA PRO A 353 6.86 -7.20 -9.84
C PRO A 353 6.88 -6.74 -11.29
N ILE A 354 6.09 -7.35 -12.18
CA ILE A 354 6.02 -6.95 -13.60
C ILE A 354 5.42 -5.54 -13.74
N MET A 355 4.31 -5.28 -13.06
CA MET A 355 3.67 -3.95 -13.08
C MET A 355 4.53 -2.91 -12.38
N LEU A 356 5.14 -3.30 -11.25
CA LEU A 356 6.05 -2.44 -10.50
C LEU A 356 7.29 -2.08 -11.33
N GLN A 357 7.90 -3.05 -12.01
CA GLN A 357 9.03 -2.81 -12.91
C GLN A 357 8.65 -1.89 -14.06
N ALA A 358 7.49 -2.09 -14.68
CA ALA A 358 7.01 -1.21 -15.75
C ALA A 358 6.86 0.24 -15.27
N ARG A 359 6.38 0.46 -14.04
CA ARG A 359 6.30 1.79 -13.42
C ARG A 359 7.66 2.40 -13.09
N LEU A 360 8.59 1.59 -12.58
CA LEU A 360 9.97 2.00 -12.34
C LEU A 360 10.64 2.43 -13.64
N ASP A 361 10.44 1.68 -14.73
CA ASP A 361 10.99 2.00 -16.05
C ASP A 361 10.33 3.24 -16.68
N ALA A 362 9.07 3.51 -16.34
CA ALA A 362 8.36 4.74 -16.69
C ALA A 362 8.69 5.94 -15.78
N LEU A 363 9.53 5.73 -14.76
CA LEU A 363 9.98 6.70 -13.76
C LEU A 363 8.83 7.34 -12.96
N GLN A 364 7.79 6.56 -12.65
CA GLN A 364 6.58 7.03 -11.95
C GLN A 364 6.66 6.95 -10.41
N PHE A 365 7.87 6.93 -9.85
CA PHE A 365 8.09 6.91 -8.40
C PHE A 365 8.73 8.21 -7.91
N THR A 366 8.47 8.51 -6.64
CA THR A 366 9.17 9.57 -5.90
C THR A 366 10.51 9.04 -5.38
N GLU A 367 11.37 9.93 -4.87
CA GLU A 367 12.71 9.62 -4.37
C GLU A 367 12.66 8.55 -3.27
N ASN A 368 11.75 8.73 -2.32
CA ASN A 368 11.49 7.74 -1.26
C ASN A 368 10.94 6.44 -1.85
N GLY A 369 10.13 6.53 -2.90
CA GLY A 369 9.65 5.37 -3.65
C GLY A 369 10.78 4.54 -4.25
N TYR A 370 11.74 5.16 -4.94
CA TYR A 370 12.91 4.46 -5.49
C TYR A 370 13.76 3.82 -4.40
N ARG A 371 14.01 4.53 -3.28
CA ARG A 371 14.76 3.99 -2.13
C ARG A 371 14.04 2.77 -1.54
N HIS A 372 12.72 2.86 -1.39
CA HIS A 372 11.91 1.77 -0.84
C HIS A 372 11.92 0.54 -1.75
N THR A 373 11.64 0.70 -3.05
CA THR A 373 11.59 -0.43 -3.99
C THR A 373 12.95 -1.10 -4.15
N GLU A 374 14.03 -0.32 -4.17
CA GLU A 374 15.37 -0.88 -4.27
C GLU A 374 15.77 -1.59 -2.97
N GLY A 375 15.59 -0.95 -1.82
CA GLY A 375 16.00 -1.49 -0.52
C GLY A 375 15.17 -2.68 -0.04
N GLN A 376 13.85 -2.65 -0.22
CA GLN A 376 12.95 -3.70 0.28
C GLN A 376 12.66 -4.78 -0.77
N LEU A 377 12.59 -4.40 -2.05
CA LEU A 377 12.12 -5.30 -3.12
C LEU A 377 13.22 -5.71 -4.10
N SER A 378 14.42 -5.12 -4.00
CA SER A 378 15.51 -5.31 -4.96
C SER A 378 15.10 -5.00 -6.40
N LEU A 379 14.19 -4.03 -6.58
CA LEU A 379 13.73 -3.57 -7.89
C LEU A 379 14.21 -2.14 -8.13
N ALA A 380 14.75 -1.89 -9.32
CA ALA A 380 15.25 -0.58 -9.75
C ALA A 380 14.92 -0.34 -11.24
N PRO A 381 14.88 0.92 -11.70
CA PRO A 381 14.70 1.22 -13.11
C PRO A 381 15.79 0.58 -13.97
N GLN A 382 15.45 0.00 -15.12
CA GLN A 382 16.41 -0.60 -16.05
C GLN A 382 17.48 0.39 -16.53
N ILE A 383 17.14 1.68 -16.57
CA ILE A 383 18.05 2.75 -16.94
C ILE A 383 19.14 3.02 -15.89
N LYS A 384 19.03 2.47 -14.67
CA LYS A 384 19.96 2.74 -13.56
C LYS A 384 21.40 2.44 -13.98
N GLN A 385 21.69 1.21 -14.36
CA GLN A 385 23.05 0.77 -14.68
C GLN A 385 23.58 1.36 -16.00
N ARG A 386 22.70 1.51 -17.00
CA ARG A 386 23.13 1.95 -18.35
C ARG A 386 23.33 3.47 -18.44
N ALA A 387 22.48 4.25 -17.78
CA ALA A 387 22.41 5.69 -17.98
C ALA A 387 22.59 6.46 -16.67
N ALA A 388 21.90 6.12 -15.58
CA ALA A 388 22.01 6.91 -14.36
C ALA A 388 23.41 6.82 -13.73
N VAL A 389 24.00 5.62 -13.67
CA VAL A 389 25.39 5.43 -13.22
C VAL A 389 26.38 6.15 -14.15
N LYS A 390 26.15 6.09 -15.48
CA LYS A 390 26.94 6.83 -16.49
C LYS A 390 26.88 8.34 -16.26
N PHE A 391 25.69 8.87 -15.94
CA PHE A 391 25.46 10.27 -15.63
C PHE A 391 26.22 10.71 -14.37
N VAL A 392 26.04 9.99 -13.25
CA VAL A 392 26.72 10.31 -11.98
C VAL A 392 28.24 10.17 -12.11
N LYS A 393 28.73 9.12 -12.77
CA LYS A 393 30.18 8.94 -13.02
C LYS A 393 30.77 10.11 -13.80
N SER A 394 30.04 10.62 -14.79
CA SER A 394 30.49 11.75 -15.60
C SER A 394 30.54 13.06 -14.79
N ILE A 395 29.61 13.27 -13.85
CA ILE A 395 29.67 14.41 -12.92
C ILE A 395 30.84 14.27 -11.96
N VAL A 396 31.06 13.08 -11.39
CA VAL A 396 32.19 12.80 -10.51
C VAL A 396 33.52 13.09 -11.25
N GLN A 397 33.66 12.63 -12.50
CA GLN A 397 34.84 12.94 -13.32
C GLN A 397 35.07 14.46 -13.48
N LEU A 398 34.01 15.22 -13.80
CA LEU A 398 34.13 16.67 -13.98
C LEU A 398 34.59 17.37 -12.69
N LEU A 399 34.12 16.90 -11.53
CA LEU A 399 34.55 17.41 -10.23
C LEU A 399 36.00 17.00 -9.90
N ASP A 400 36.44 15.82 -10.34
CA ASP A 400 37.82 15.33 -10.19
C ASP A 400 38.79 16.18 -10.98
N GLU A 401 38.48 16.41 -12.27
CA GLU A 401 39.28 17.24 -13.17
C GLU A 401 39.35 18.71 -12.70
N ALA A 402 38.30 19.17 -12.02
CA ALA A 402 38.26 20.49 -11.39
C ALA A 402 38.98 20.55 -10.03
N GLY A 403 39.44 19.42 -9.48
CA GLY A 403 40.04 19.33 -8.15
C GLY A 403 39.07 19.67 -7.01
N ALA A 404 37.77 19.46 -7.23
CA ALA A 404 36.70 19.84 -6.32
C ALA A 404 36.10 18.66 -5.54
N LEU A 405 36.53 17.42 -5.83
CA LEU A 405 36.13 16.23 -5.10
C LEU A 405 36.76 16.19 -3.71
N GLN A 406 35.94 15.98 -2.68
CA GLN A 406 36.43 15.77 -1.31
C GLN A 406 36.99 14.34 -1.11
N ASP A 407 36.46 13.35 -1.84
CA ASP A 407 36.89 11.95 -1.80
C ASP A 407 37.34 11.51 -3.20
N GLU A 408 38.65 11.58 -3.45
CA GLU A 408 39.29 11.16 -4.71
C GLU A 408 39.10 9.66 -5.02
N THR A 409 38.71 8.84 -4.05
CA THR A 409 38.48 7.40 -4.28
C THR A 409 37.14 7.12 -4.97
N LEU A 410 36.23 8.10 -5.04
CA LEU A 410 34.90 7.96 -5.62
C LEU A 410 34.92 7.58 -7.10
N ILE A 411 35.89 8.08 -7.86
CA ILE A 411 36.04 7.79 -9.29
C ILE A 411 36.24 6.29 -9.58
N ASN A 412 36.83 5.57 -8.62
CA ASN A 412 37.14 4.14 -8.68
C ASN A 412 36.12 3.29 -7.91
N ALA A 413 34.96 3.85 -7.54
CA ALA A 413 33.92 3.08 -6.87
C ALA A 413 33.48 1.88 -7.72
N GLU A 414 33.23 0.74 -7.06
CA GLU A 414 32.86 -0.52 -7.73
C GLU A 414 31.61 -0.36 -8.61
N VAL A 415 30.66 0.47 -8.19
CA VAL A 415 29.44 0.80 -8.96
C VAL A 415 29.75 1.41 -10.34
N PHE A 416 30.93 1.99 -10.54
CA PHE A 416 31.37 2.59 -11.80
C PHE A 416 32.17 1.65 -12.70
N ALA A 417 32.43 0.41 -12.26
CA ALA A 417 33.21 -0.55 -13.01
C ALA A 417 32.56 -0.87 -14.37
N GLY A 418 33.33 -0.73 -15.46
CA GLY A 418 32.86 -1.03 -16.83
C GLY A 418 31.91 0.01 -17.45
N ILE A 419 31.59 1.11 -16.74
CA ILE A 419 30.72 2.17 -17.25
C ILE A 419 31.52 3.26 -17.98
N PRO A 420 31.15 3.66 -19.22
CA PRO A 420 31.85 4.73 -19.94
C PRO A 420 31.61 6.09 -19.28
N ILE A 421 32.57 7.01 -19.47
CA ILE A 421 32.48 8.40 -19.02
C ILE A 421 32.10 9.28 -20.21
N MET A 422 31.22 10.26 -19.98
CA MET A 422 30.87 11.28 -20.97
C MET A 422 31.51 12.61 -20.59
N ASN A 423 32.00 13.36 -21.58
CA ASN A 423 32.51 14.71 -21.37
C ASN A 423 31.39 15.69 -20.98
N ASP A 424 30.18 15.48 -21.50
CA ASP A 424 28.98 16.23 -21.13
C ASP A 424 27.93 15.27 -20.56
N PRO A 425 27.65 15.30 -19.23
CA PRO A 425 26.63 14.48 -18.61
C PRO A 425 25.23 14.69 -19.19
N ILE A 426 24.91 15.89 -19.69
CA ILE A 426 23.58 16.22 -20.22
C ILE A 426 23.23 15.35 -21.44
N MET A 427 24.24 14.90 -22.19
CA MET A 427 24.06 13.99 -23.32
C MET A 427 23.35 12.69 -22.92
N VAL A 428 23.53 12.22 -21.68
CA VAL A 428 22.83 11.03 -21.18
C VAL A 428 21.31 11.26 -21.11
N ALA A 429 20.88 12.44 -20.66
CA ALA A 429 19.46 12.78 -20.62
C ALA A 429 18.87 12.91 -22.04
N GLN A 430 19.65 13.41 -23.00
CA GLN A 430 19.25 13.49 -24.41
C GLN A 430 19.14 12.11 -25.07
N GLU A 431 20.09 11.20 -24.81
CA GLU A 431 20.05 9.80 -25.25
C GLU A 431 18.76 9.12 -24.77
N LEU A 432 18.45 9.22 -23.46
CA LEU A 432 17.24 8.64 -22.88
C LEU A 432 15.94 9.25 -23.43
N LEU A 433 15.93 10.56 -23.68
CA LEU A 433 14.77 11.20 -24.30
C LEU A 433 14.54 10.69 -25.72
N SER A 434 15.62 10.52 -26.50
CA SER A 434 15.58 9.98 -27.86
C SER A 434 15.05 8.54 -27.88
N ASP A 435 15.50 7.70 -26.94
CA ASP A 435 15.02 6.32 -26.81
C ASP A 435 13.53 6.26 -26.46
N ALA A 436 13.04 7.20 -25.65
CA ALA A 436 11.65 7.30 -25.26
C ALA A 436 10.73 7.86 -26.36
N GLU A 437 11.26 8.45 -27.44
CA GLU A 437 10.44 9.09 -28.49
C GLU A 437 9.43 8.13 -29.13
N ALA A 438 9.82 6.86 -29.29
CA ALA A 438 8.96 5.80 -29.83
C ALA A 438 7.75 5.52 -28.93
N MET A 439 7.85 5.78 -27.62
CA MET A 439 6.80 5.51 -26.64
C MET A 439 5.76 6.65 -26.53
N PHE A 440 6.07 7.85 -27.01
CA PHE A 440 5.12 8.97 -26.97
C PHE A 440 4.01 8.86 -28.03
N GLY A 441 4.12 7.91 -28.96
CA GLY A 441 3.10 7.61 -29.96
C GLY A 441 2.87 8.73 -30.99
N SER A 442 2.11 8.40 -32.03
CA SER A 442 1.63 9.34 -33.05
C SER A 442 0.18 9.73 -32.76
N SER A 443 -0.07 10.47 -31.67
CA SER A 443 -1.45 10.84 -31.34
C SER A 443 -1.89 12.09 -32.09
N ILE A 444 -3.09 11.98 -32.66
CA ILE A 444 -3.90 13.00 -33.33
C ILE A 444 -4.00 14.25 -32.43
N GLY A 445 -3.22 15.29 -32.73
CA GLY A 445 -3.21 16.56 -32.00
C GLY A 445 -1.85 16.88 -31.36
N GLU A 446 -1.17 17.91 -31.89
CA GLU A 446 0.18 18.34 -31.52
C GLU A 446 0.37 18.61 -30.01
N GLY A 447 -0.68 19.00 -29.28
CA GLY A 447 -0.61 19.26 -27.83
C GLY A 447 -0.31 18.02 -26.96
N THR A 448 -0.82 16.84 -27.30
CA THR A 448 -0.73 15.65 -26.43
C THR A 448 0.65 14.98 -26.45
N ARG A 449 1.44 15.17 -27.50
CA ARG A 449 2.78 14.58 -27.62
C ARG A 449 3.81 15.38 -26.84
N GLU A 450 3.76 16.71 -26.97
CA GLU A 450 4.68 17.61 -26.27
C GLU A 450 4.45 17.56 -24.76
N GLU A 451 3.20 17.51 -24.30
CA GLU A 451 2.85 17.30 -22.88
C GLU A 451 3.45 16.01 -22.33
N ARG A 452 3.30 14.87 -23.04
CA ARG A 452 3.87 13.58 -22.61
C ARG A 452 5.40 13.60 -22.57
N ARG A 453 6.02 14.26 -23.56
CA ARG A 453 7.47 14.46 -23.62
C ARG A 453 7.96 15.29 -22.43
N ASN A 454 7.29 16.40 -22.14
CA ASN A 454 7.62 17.27 -21.01
C ASN A 454 7.43 16.55 -19.67
N ALA A 455 6.35 15.79 -19.52
CA ALA A 455 6.09 14.99 -18.33
C ALA A 455 7.17 13.90 -18.12
N TYR A 456 7.59 13.23 -19.20
CA TYR A 456 8.69 12.26 -19.12
C TYR A 456 10.02 12.94 -18.77
N TYR A 457 10.32 14.08 -19.39
CA TYR A 457 11.53 14.85 -19.11
C TYR A 457 11.61 15.32 -17.65
N TRP A 458 10.48 15.73 -17.08
CA TRP A 458 10.38 16.09 -15.67
C TRP A 458 10.67 14.88 -14.76
N ARG A 459 10.05 13.72 -15.02
CA ARG A 459 10.32 12.47 -14.28
C ARG A 459 11.78 12.03 -14.39
N LEU A 460 12.36 12.13 -15.58
CA LEU A 460 13.76 11.82 -15.81
C LEU A 460 14.69 12.75 -15.02
N SER A 461 14.42 14.06 -15.05
CA SER A 461 15.21 15.05 -14.32
C SER A 461 15.15 14.78 -12.81
N ARG A 462 13.96 14.50 -12.28
CA ARG A 462 13.74 14.12 -10.88
C ARG A 462 14.54 12.87 -10.50
N TYR A 463 14.48 11.82 -11.31
CA TYR A 463 15.23 10.58 -11.06
C TYR A 463 16.75 10.77 -11.12
N LEU A 464 17.27 11.56 -12.07
CA LEU A 464 18.70 11.86 -12.15
C LEU A 464 19.17 12.71 -10.96
N ALA A 465 18.35 13.67 -10.50
CA ALA A 465 18.62 14.43 -9.29
C ALA A 465 18.71 13.52 -8.06
N TYR A 466 17.76 12.59 -7.90
CA TYR A 466 17.82 11.54 -6.88
C TYR A 466 19.11 10.70 -6.95
N CYS A 467 19.53 10.31 -8.16
CA CYS A 467 20.74 9.51 -8.35
C CYS A 467 22.01 10.27 -7.91
N VAL A 468 22.05 11.59 -8.14
CA VAL A 468 23.13 12.47 -7.67
C VAL A 468 23.03 12.70 -6.15
N ASP A 469 21.83 12.77 -5.60
CA ASP A 469 21.55 12.97 -4.18
C ASP A 469 21.57 11.66 -3.37
N GLY A 470 22.68 10.91 -3.49
CA GLY A 470 22.91 9.68 -2.75
C GLY A 470 22.14 8.45 -3.25
N GLY A 471 21.31 8.54 -4.29
CA GLY A 471 20.61 7.38 -4.85
C GLY A 471 21.52 6.30 -5.48
N ILE A 472 22.75 6.65 -5.85
CA ILE A 472 23.76 5.70 -6.38
C ILE A 472 24.90 5.44 -5.40
N LEU A 473 25.48 6.50 -4.82
CA LEU A 473 26.69 6.44 -4.00
C LEU A 473 26.42 6.61 -2.49
N GLY A 474 25.15 6.73 -2.09
CA GLY A 474 24.76 6.96 -0.70
C GLY A 474 25.30 8.29 -0.16
N GLU A 475 25.61 8.32 1.14
CA GLU A 475 26.12 9.51 1.82
C GLU A 475 27.48 10.00 1.30
N ARG A 476 28.22 9.15 0.57
CA ARG A 476 29.54 9.51 0.02
C ARG A 476 29.47 10.55 -1.10
N PHE A 477 28.32 10.69 -1.75
CA PHE A 477 28.11 11.68 -2.81
C PHE A 477 26.64 12.08 -2.88
N ASN A 478 26.37 13.36 -2.57
CA ASN A 478 25.05 13.95 -2.52
C ASN A 478 25.09 15.39 -3.06
N LEU A 479 23.91 16.02 -3.22
CA LEU A 479 23.84 17.37 -3.79
C LEU A 479 24.54 18.43 -2.93
N VAL A 480 24.53 18.28 -1.61
CA VAL A 480 25.21 19.21 -0.69
C VAL A 480 26.70 19.23 -0.97
N LEU A 481 27.33 18.06 -1.14
CA LEU A 481 28.76 17.95 -1.48
C LEU A 481 29.06 18.58 -2.84
N VAL A 482 28.18 18.41 -3.83
CA VAL A 482 28.33 19.03 -5.15
C VAL A 482 28.25 20.56 -5.07
N VAL A 483 27.27 21.10 -4.32
CA VAL A 483 27.10 22.56 -4.15
C VAL A 483 28.29 23.19 -3.40
N GLN A 484 28.79 22.50 -2.37
CA GLN A 484 29.99 22.90 -1.64
C GLN A 484 31.22 22.90 -2.55
N ALA A 485 31.40 21.85 -3.37
CA ALA A 485 32.51 21.72 -4.32
C ALA A 485 32.55 22.84 -5.37
N ILE A 486 31.38 23.32 -5.82
CA ILE A 486 31.27 24.41 -6.81
C ILE A 486 31.50 25.80 -6.17
N GLY A 487 31.64 25.89 -4.84
CA GLY A 487 31.86 27.15 -4.12
C GLY A 487 30.65 28.08 -4.14
N ARG A 488 29.43 27.54 -4.35
CA ARG A 488 28.16 28.28 -4.33
C ARG A 488 27.31 28.03 -3.08
N GLY A 489 27.77 27.18 -2.15
CA GLY A 489 27.16 27.02 -0.83
C GLY A 489 27.66 28.09 0.14
N SER A 490 26.83 29.08 0.45
CA SER A 490 26.95 29.83 1.71
C SER A 490 26.16 29.08 2.80
N MET A 491 26.40 29.38 4.08
CA MET A 491 25.56 28.87 5.18
C MET A 491 24.07 29.18 4.97
N GLU A 492 23.75 30.25 4.22
CA GLU A 492 22.37 30.61 3.90
C GLU A 492 21.76 29.69 2.83
N THR A 493 22.55 29.22 1.85
CA THR A 493 22.10 28.24 0.84
C THR A 493 21.85 26.86 1.45
N ASP A 494 22.66 26.45 2.43
CA ASP A 494 22.48 25.18 3.16
C ASP A 494 21.22 25.15 4.04
N ILE A 495 20.70 26.30 4.47
CA ILE A 495 19.43 26.42 5.20
C ILE A 495 18.23 26.29 4.25
N ILE A 496 18.39 26.64 2.97
CA ILE A 496 17.33 26.56 1.95
C ILE A 496 17.22 25.14 1.34
N LEU A 497 18.29 24.35 1.38
CA LEU A 497 18.36 22.99 0.82
C LEU A 497 18.03 21.87 1.82
N LYS A 498 17.87 22.19 3.11
CA LYS A 498 17.36 21.28 4.15
C LYS A 498 15.88 21.53 4.37
#